data_AF-A0AAJ0DNV7-F1
#
_entry.id   AF-A0AAJ0DNV7-F1
#
_cell.length_a   1.000
_cell.length_b   1.000
_cell.length_c   1.000
_cell.angle_alpha   90.00
_cell.angle_beta   90.00
_cell.angle_gamma   90.00
#
_symmetry.space_group_name_H-M   'P 1'
#
loop_
_entity.id
_entity.type
_entity.pdbx_description
1 polymer ?
#
loop_
_entity_poly.entity_id
_entity_poly.type
_entity_poly.pdbx_seq_one_letter_code
_entity_poly.pdbx_strand_id
1 'polypeptide(L)'
;NKSEFILYNNIIYYLLTKNKRVIRSILVLEVYNIINSINLAYTILIILKKIINRLKFLLILIIVYINSYLLYKYLIKLRTTKEQRLIIDIITLK
;
A
#
# COMPACT_ATOMS: atom_id res chain seq x y z
N ASN A 1 -18.30 21.84 47.84
CA ASN A 1 -17.09 22.32 47.15
C ASN A 1 -16.77 21.40 45.98
N LYS A 2 -17.40 21.60 44.82
CA LYS A 2 -17.07 20.90 43.58
C LYS A 2 -16.05 21.75 42.84
N SER A 3 -14.81 21.29 42.80
CA SER A 3 -13.75 21.91 41.99
C SER A 3 -14.03 21.61 40.52
N GLU A 4 -14.60 22.60 39.83
CA GLU A 4 -14.67 22.62 38.37
C GLU A 4 -13.27 22.88 37.82
N PHE A 5 -12.73 21.92 37.07
CA PHE A 5 -11.49 22.10 36.33
C PHE A 5 -11.82 22.59 34.92
N ILE A 6 -11.50 23.86 34.65
CA ILE A 6 -11.63 24.48 33.33
C ILE A 6 -10.38 24.12 32.52
N LEU A 7 -10.54 23.20 31.55
CA LEU A 7 -9.47 22.83 30.63
C LEU A 7 -9.36 23.87 29.49
N TYR A 8 -8.35 24.74 29.56
CA TYR A 8 -7.89 25.55 28.44
C TYR A 8 -6.93 24.73 27.57
N ASN A 9 -7.46 23.84 26.74
CA ASN A 9 -6.67 23.22 25.69
C ASN A 9 -7.41 23.37 24.38
N ASN A 10 -6.73 23.83 23.35
CA ASN A 10 -7.17 23.71 21.96
C ASN A 10 -7.25 22.21 21.65
N ILE A 11 -8.38 21.59 22.00
CA ILE A 11 -8.73 20.26 21.55
C ILE A 11 -8.98 20.43 20.04
N ILE A 12 -7.93 20.19 19.25
CA ILE A 12 -8.08 19.98 17.82
C ILE A 12 -8.85 18.66 17.70
N TYR A 13 -10.17 18.76 17.68
CA TYR A 13 -11.04 17.67 17.26
C TYR A 13 -10.64 17.31 15.84
N TYR A 14 -9.87 16.24 15.64
CA TYR A 14 -9.75 15.62 14.33
C TYR A 14 -11.06 14.90 14.02
N LEU A 15 -12.07 15.68 13.68
CA LEU A 15 -13.29 15.18 13.07
C LEU A 15 -12.91 14.69 11.67
N LEU A 16 -12.65 13.38 11.57
CA LEU A 16 -12.67 12.61 10.32
C LEU A 16 -14.07 12.68 9.70
N THR A 17 -14.48 13.86 9.26
CA THR A 17 -15.59 13.99 8.34
C THR A 17 -15.16 13.24 7.07
N LYS A 18 -15.99 12.32 6.58
CA LYS A 18 -15.74 11.55 5.34
C LYS A 18 -15.59 12.53 4.16
N ASN A 19 -14.40 13.06 3.97
CA ASN A 19 -14.11 14.01 2.91
C ASN A 19 -13.62 13.24 1.67
N LYS A 20 -14.30 13.44 0.54
CA LYS A 20 -13.94 12.83 -0.75
C LYS A 20 -12.49 13.09 -1.12
N ARG A 21 -11.93 14.26 -0.74
CA ARG A 21 -10.53 14.62 -1.00
C ARG A 21 -9.55 13.75 -0.21
N VAL A 22 -9.77 13.57 1.08
CA VAL A 22 -8.90 12.75 1.95
C VAL A 22 -8.89 11.30 1.48
N ILE A 23 -10.06 10.75 1.13
CA ILE A 23 -10.17 9.39 0.58
C ILE A 23 -9.40 9.27 -0.76
N ARG A 24 -9.50 10.27 -1.65
CA ARG A 24 -8.75 10.28 -2.90
C ARG A 24 -7.24 10.34 -2.66
N SER A 25 -6.77 11.14 -1.70
CA SER A 25 -5.34 11.20 -1.34
C SER A 25 -4.83 9.88 -0.79
N ILE A 26 -5.61 9.20 0.06
CA ILE A 26 -5.24 7.89 0.60
C ILE A 26 -5.16 6.83 -0.51
N LEU A 27 -6.11 6.82 -1.46
CA LEU A 27 -6.05 5.92 -2.61
C LEU A 27 -4.84 6.19 -3.51
N VAL A 28 -4.51 7.46 -3.75
CA VAL A 28 -3.30 7.84 -4.50
C VAL A 28 -2.04 7.37 -3.78
N LEU A 29 -1.99 7.50 -2.46
CA LEU A 29 -0.87 7.00 -1.65
C LEU A 29 -0.74 5.48 -1.74
N GLU A 30 -1.84 4.74 -1.68
CA GLU A 30 -1.80 3.28 -1.86
C GLU A 30 -1.25 2.90 -3.25
N VAL A 31 -1.70 3.55 -4.33
CA VAL A 31 -1.17 3.30 -5.67
C VAL A 31 0.32 3.64 -5.77
N TYR A 32 0.74 4.74 -5.15
CA TYR A 32 2.16 5.13 -5.10
C TYR A 32 3.01 4.08 -4.38
N ASN A 33 2.52 3.57 -3.24
CA ASN A 33 3.19 2.51 -2.49
C ASN A 33 3.34 1.23 -3.31
N ILE A 34 2.30 0.84 -4.07
CA ILE A 34 2.33 -0.31 -4.98
C ILE A 34 3.46 -0.16 -6.02
N ILE A 35 3.52 0.99 -6.69
CA ILE A 35 4.54 1.29 -7.70
C ILE A 35 5.94 1.24 -7.07
N ASN A 36 6.10 1.84 -5.89
CA ASN A 36 7.37 1.85 -5.18
C ASN A 36 7.83 0.44 -4.78
N SER A 37 6.91 -0.41 -4.30
CA SER A 37 7.20 -1.81 -3.97
C SER A 37 7.67 -2.60 -5.19
N ILE A 38 7.07 -2.37 -6.37
CA ILE A 38 7.48 -3.01 -7.62
C ILE A 38 8.89 -2.56 -8.04
N ASN A 39 9.18 -1.26 -7.98
CA ASN A 39 10.51 -0.73 -8.32
C ASN A 39 11.61 -1.28 -7.39
N LEU A 40 11.31 -1.39 -6.09
CA LEU A 40 12.22 -2.02 -5.12
C LEU A 40 12.45 -3.49 -5.46
N ALA A 41 11.40 -4.26 -5.74
CA ALA A 41 11.52 -5.67 -6.12
C ALA A 41 12.36 -5.86 -7.39
N TYR A 42 12.17 -5.00 -8.40
CA TYR A 42 12.98 -5.01 -9.61
C TYR A 42 14.46 -4.67 -9.34
N THR A 43 14.72 -3.72 -8.46
CA THR A 43 16.09 -3.37 -8.06
C THR A 43 16.77 -4.53 -7.35
N ILE A 44 16.06 -5.19 -6.42
CA ILE A 44 16.53 -6.39 -5.73
C ILE A 44 16.81 -7.51 -6.74
N LEU A 45 15.93 -7.70 -7.75
CA LEU A 45 16.13 -8.68 -8.82
C LEU A 45 17.46 -8.47 -9.55
N ILE A 46 17.76 -7.22 -9.95
CA ILE A 46 19.01 -6.89 -10.65
C ILE A 46 20.23 -7.18 -9.76
N ILE A 47 20.16 -6.78 -8.48
CA ILE A 47 21.26 -6.99 -7.53
C ILE A 47 21.49 -8.49 -7.32
N LEU A 48 20.42 -9.25 -7.05
CA LEU A 48 20.49 -10.70 -6.89
C LEU A 48 21.06 -11.35 -8.14
N LYS A 49 20.60 -10.97 -9.33
CA LYS A 49 21.13 -11.48 -10.60
C LYS A 49 22.62 -11.23 -10.74
N LYS A 50 23.11 -10.05 -10.34
CA LYS A 50 24.54 -9.71 -10.39
C LYS A 50 25.37 -10.58 -9.43
N ILE A 51 24.85 -10.86 -8.23
CA ILE A 51 25.49 -11.74 -7.24
C ILE A 51 25.49 -13.19 -7.75
N ILE A 52 24.35 -13.69 -8.22
CA ILE A 52 24.18 -15.06 -8.70
C ILE A 52 25.03 -15.35 -9.92
N ASN A 53 25.12 -14.40 -10.86
CA ASN A 53 26.01 -14.51 -12.02
C ASN A 53 27.48 -14.67 -11.60
N ARG A 54 27.90 -14.02 -10.52
CA ARG A 54 29.24 -14.21 -9.95
C ARG A 54 29.40 -15.57 -9.27
N LEU A 55 28.34 -16.07 -8.64
CA LEU A 55 28.30 -17.35 -7.93
C LEU A 55 27.96 -18.56 -8.83
N LYS A 56 27.67 -18.35 -10.12
CA LYS A 56 27.23 -19.36 -11.11
C LYS A 56 26.01 -20.20 -10.67
N PHE A 57 25.12 -19.63 -9.86
CA PHE A 57 23.88 -20.29 -9.43
C PHE A 57 22.73 -20.09 -10.44
N LEU A 58 21.70 -20.93 -10.38
CA LEU A 58 20.54 -20.89 -11.30
C LEU A 58 19.49 -19.81 -10.92
N LEU A 59 18.64 -19.46 -11.90
CA LEU A 59 17.53 -18.50 -11.89
C LEU A 59 16.72 -18.39 -10.58
N ILE A 60 16.38 -17.15 -10.20
CA ILE A 60 15.48 -16.84 -9.08
C ILE A 60 14.16 -16.30 -9.59
N LEU A 61 13.07 -16.90 -9.10
CA LEU A 61 11.72 -16.37 -9.20
C LEU A 61 11.51 -15.35 -8.07
N ILE A 62 11.09 -14.14 -8.42
CA ILE A 62 10.61 -13.16 -7.43
C ILE A 62 9.10 -13.05 -7.57
N ILE A 63 8.41 -13.27 -6.44
CA ILE A 63 6.97 -13.09 -6.32
C ILE A 63 6.75 -11.91 -5.36
N VAL A 64 6.05 -10.90 -5.82
CA VAL A 64 5.66 -9.74 -5.00
C VAL A 64 4.16 -9.85 -4.69
N TYR A 65 3.83 -9.92 -3.40
CA TYR A 65 2.46 -9.90 -2.91
C TYR A 65 2.12 -8.52 -2.36
N ILE A 66 1.04 -7.92 -2.86
CA ILE A 66 0.53 -6.64 -2.38
C ILE A 66 -0.93 -6.80 -1.96
N ASN A 67 -1.21 -6.48 -0.70
CA ASN A 67 -2.56 -6.40 -0.16
C ASN A 67 -2.95 -4.92 0.04
N SER A 68 -3.97 -4.44 -0.68
CA SER A 68 -4.47 -3.06 -0.56
C SER A 68 -5.98 -3.03 -0.30
N TYR A 69 -6.35 -2.81 0.98
CA TYR A 69 -7.74 -2.88 1.41
C TYR A 69 -8.59 -1.68 0.94
N LEU A 70 -8.04 -0.46 0.92
CA LEU A 70 -8.85 0.71 0.51
C LEU A 70 -9.03 0.75 -1.00
N LEU A 71 -7.99 0.38 -1.77
CA LEU A 71 -8.07 0.17 -3.21
C LEU A 71 -9.16 -0.86 -3.55
N TYR A 72 -9.15 -2.01 -2.88
CA TYR A 72 -10.20 -3.04 -3.01
C TYR A 72 -11.60 -2.46 -2.76
N LYS A 73 -11.78 -1.79 -1.61
CA LYS A 73 -13.07 -1.19 -1.24
C LYS A 73 -13.55 -0.15 -2.25
N TYR A 74 -12.62 0.58 -2.86
CA TYR A 74 -12.92 1.55 -3.91
C TYR A 74 -13.35 0.87 -5.22
N LEU A 75 -12.70 -0.22 -5.63
CA LEU A 75 -13.06 -0.99 -6.83
C LEU A 75 -14.45 -1.65 -6.73
N ILE A 76 -14.79 -2.22 -5.56
CA ILE A 76 -16.15 -2.72 -5.30
C ILE A 76 -17.17 -1.60 -5.48
N LYS A 77 -16.87 -0.40 -4.98
CA LYS A 77 -17.77 0.76 -5.08
C LYS A 77 -17.98 1.21 -6.53
N LEU A 78 -16.97 1.05 -7.38
CA LEU A 78 -17.07 1.27 -8.83
C LEU A 78 -17.73 0.10 -9.58
N ARG A 79 -18.14 -0.96 -8.89
CA ARG A 79 -18.67 -2.21 -9.47
C ARG A 79 -17.71 -2.87 -10.48
N THR A 80 -16.41 -2.63 -10.36
CA THR A 80 -15.41 -3.20 -11.28
C THR A 80 -15.04 -4.64 -10.91
N THR A 81 -15.25 -5.06 -9.66
CA THR A 81 -15.00 -6.43 -9.19
C THR A 81 -16.11 -6.92 -8.26
N LYS A 82 -16.37 -8.24 -8.25
CA LYS A 82 -17.27 -8.93 -7.29
C LYS A 82 -16.51 -9.85 -6.31
N GLU A 83 -15.19 -9.90 -6.46
CA GLU A 83 -14.26 -10.67 -5.63
C GLU A 83 -14.30 -10.20 -4.16
N GLN A 84 -13.98 -11.09 -3.21
CA GLN A 84 -14.01 -10.77 -1.77
C GLN A 84 -12.76 -10.06 -1.24
N ARG A 85 -11.66 -10.12 -2.00
CA ARG A 85 -10.36 -9.50 -1.68
C ARG A 85 -9.66 -9.12 -2.97
N LEU A 86 -8.75 -8.16 -2.89
CA LEU A 86 -7.84 -7.81 -3.98
C LEU A 86 -6.44 -8.29 -3.62
N ILE A 87 -5.93 -9.23 -4.40
CA ILE A 87 -4.57 -9.74 -4.32
C ILE A 87 -3.94 -9.46 -5.68
N ILE A 88 -2.84 -8.72 -5.70
CA ILE A 88 -2.06 -8.47 -6.92
C ILE A 88 -0.80 -9.31 -6.83
N ASP A 89 -0.72 -10.33 -7.69
CA ASP A 89 0.47 -11.17 -7.84
C ASP A 89 1.28 -10.66 -9.04
N ILE A 90 2.51 -10.22 -8.78
CA ILE A 90 3.43 -9.78 -9.83
C ILE A 90 4.53 -10.81 -9.93
N ILE A 91 4.46 -11.62 -10.98
CA ILE A 91 5.45 -12.64 -11.30
C ILE A 91 6.31 -12.12 -12.44
N THR A 92 7.60 -11.94 -12.16
CA THR A 92 8.58 -11.62 -13.20
C THR A 92 9.35 -12.89 -13.55
N LEU A 93 9.05 -13.45 -14.72
CA LEU A 93 9.82 -14.52 -15.36
C LEU A 93 10.82 -13.88 -16.34
N LYS A 94 12.10 -14.27 -16.27
CA LYS A 94 13.10 -13.86 -17.25
C LYS A 94 14.09 -14.98 -17.53
#